data_AF-A0A937IY05-F1
#
_entry.id   AF-A0A937IY05-F1
#
_cell.length_a   1.000
_cell.length_b   1.000
_cell.length_c   1.000
_cell.angle_alpha   90.00
_cell.angle_beta   90.00
_cell.angle_gamma   90.00
#
_symmetry.space_group_name_H-M   'P 1'
#
loop_
_entity.id
_entity.type
_entity.pdbx_description
1 polymer ?
#
loop_
_entity_poly.entity_id
_entity_poly.type
_entity_poly.pdbx_seq_one_letter_code
_entity_poly.pdbx_strand_id
1 'polypeptide(L)'
;MSGSLENCHNVEDLKRLAKRRLPSPIFHYIDGAAEDEVTYQRNTAAFDDYDLVPNVLAGVSDIDMSVEVMGFKLGLPIFCSPTALQRLFHYEGERAVALAAEKYNTLFGVSSLTTVSLAEIGELIKTPKMFQFYFHKDRGLNASMLEAAKAAQFDILTLTVDTITGGNRERDLRTGFTSPPRLTPKSLLQFACKPAWGLNYLFREKFELAQLKDHMKEGTNIAISVGDYFSSMLDQSMDWDDVANLKKDWGGKFCLKGIMSVTDAKRAVEMGADAIMISNHGGRQLDGGRSPFDQLDEIVQAVGGEIEIILDGGIRRGTHILKAMALGATACSGGRMYLYALGAAGRSGVERALGNFKNEIERDMKLMGIKSLKELTPDMIRPRYP
;
A
#
# COMPACT_ATOMS: atom_id res chain seq x y z
N MET A 1 16.41 22.45 -14.78
CA MET A 1 16.80 22.05 -13.41
C MET A 1 16.71 20.54 -13.28
N SER A 2 17.84 19.85 -13.10
CA SER A 2 17.85 18.44 -12.71
C SER A 2 17.23 18.32 -11.31
N GLY A 3 16.07 17.68 -11.19
CA GLY A 3 15.40 17.54 -9.89
C GLY A 3 16.22 16.63 -8.98
N SER A 4 16.92 17.19 -8.00
CA SER A 4 17.53 16.46 -6.90
C SER A 4 16.44 16.05 -5.89
N LEU A 5 16.71 15.03 -5.07
CA LEU A 5 15.80 14.57 -4.02
C LEU A 5 15.45 15.70 -3.03
N GLU A 6 16.39 16.61 -2.79
CA GLU A 6 16.21 17.77 -1.89
C GLU A 6 15.07 18.69 -2.33
N ASN A 7 14.87 18.81 -3.65
CA ASN A 7 13.79 19.60 -4.25
C ASN A 7 12.46 18.84 -4.36
N CYS A 8 12.39 17.60 -3.84
CA CYS A 8 11.12 16.86 -3.77
C CYS A 8 10.41 17.21 -2.46
N HIS A 9 9.43 18.11 -2.53
CA HIS A 9 8.69 18.59 -1.36
C HIS A 9 7.38 17.84 -1.12
N ASN A 10 6.97 16.99 -2.06
CA ASN A 10 5.73 16.24 -1.97
C ASN A 10 5.73 14.97 -2.86
N VAL A 11 4.65 14.18 -2.80
CA VAL A 11 4.52 12.92 -3.55
C VAL A 11 4.59 13.08 -5.07
N GLU A 12 4.11 14.19 -5.62
CA GLU A 12 4.12 14.44 -7.07
C GLU A 12 5.54 14.74 -7.57
N ASP A 13 6.36 15.44 -6.80
CA ASP A 13 7.77 15.65 -7.15
C ASP A 13 8.55 14.34 -7.14
N LEU A 14 8.28 13.47 -6.16
CA LEU A 14 8.84 12.12 -6.10
C LEU A 14 8.39 11.26 -7.29
N LYS A 15 7.11 11.34 -7.68
CA LYS A 15 6.58 10.67 -8.88
C LYS A 15 7.33 11.12 -10.14
N ARG A 16 7.55 12.43 -10.32
CA ARG A 16 8.30 12.98 -11.46
C ARG A 16 9.75 12.52 -11.46
N LEU A 17 10.39 12.44 -10.28
CA LEU A 17 11.76 11.96 -10.15
C LEU A 17 11.86 10.46 -10.47
N ALA A 18 10.95 9.63 -9.96
CA ALA A 18 10.85 8.21 -10.33
C ALA A 18 10.67 8.03 -11.84
N LYS A 19 9.76 8.77 -12.48
CA LYS A 19 9.55 8.70 -13.93
C LYS A 19 10.83 9.00 -14.73
N ARG A 20 11.72 9.85 -14.20
CA ARG A 20 13.00 10.16 -14.82
C ARG A 20 14.05 9.07 -14.63
N ARG A 21 13.97 8.28 -13.56
CA ARG A 21 15.00 7.28 -13.21
C ARG A 21 14.63 5.87 -13.65
N LEU A 22 13.35 5.53 -13.63
CA LEU A 22 12.84 4.23 -14.02
C LEU A 22 12.64 4.13 -15.54
N PRO A 23 12.91 2.96 -16.14
CA PRO A 23 12.41 2.64 -17.47
C PRO A 23 10.88 2.74 -17.51
N SER A 24 10.33 3.23 -18.62
CA SER A 24 8.88 3.45 -18.77
C SER A 24 8.01 2.23 -18.41
N PRO A 25 8.35 0.97 -18.79
CA PRO A 25 7.56 -0.19 -18.39
C PRO A 25 7.48 -0.35 -16.87
N ILE A 26 8.60 -0.17 -16.17
CA ILE A 26 8.69 -0.29 -14.71
C ILE A 26 7.91 0.85 -14.02
N PHE A 27 8.03 2.08 -14.53
CA PHE A 27 7.27 3.20 -14.01
C PHE A 27 5.75 3.01 -14.19
N HIS A 28 5.33 2.51 -15.36
CA HIS A 28 3.91 2.26 -15.63
C HIS A 28 3.33 1.12 -14.82
N TYR A 29 4.13 0.12 -14.42
CA TYR A 29 3.67 -0.89 -13.47
C TYR A 29 3.27 -0.27 -12.12
N ILE A 30 4.01 0.74 -11.63
CA ILE A 30 3.66 1.50 -10.42
C ILE A 30 2.46 2.42 -10.70
N ASP A 31 2.57 3.27 -11.73
CA ASP A 31 1.64 4.39 -11.93
C ASP A 31 0.30 3.97 -12.57
N GLY A 32 0.30 2.86 -13.31
CA GLY A 32 -0.85 2.37 -14.05
C GLY A 32 -1.94 1.78 -13.16
N ALA A 33 -3.15 1.85 -13.69
CA ALA A 33 -4.39 1.39 -13.10
C ALA A 33 -5.22 0.60 -14.13
N ALA A 34 -6.40 0.14 -13.73
CA ALA A 34 -7.31 -0.59 -14.61
C ALA A 34 -7.94 0.35 -15.65
N GLU A 35 -8.05 -0.14 -16.89
CA GLU A 35 -8.90 0.41 -17.96
C GLU A 35 -8.69 1.91 -18.21
N ASP A 36 -9.74 2.73 -18.08
CA ASP A 36 -9.72 4.18 -18.33
C ASP A 36 -9.09 4.97 -17.17
N GLU A 37 -8.71 4.27 -16.09
CA GLU A 37 -8.10 4.80 -14.88
C GLU A 37 -8.97 5.86 -14.16
N VAL A 38 -10.29 5.79 -14.32
CA VAL A 38 -11.25 6.74 -13.73
C VAL A 38 -11.25 6.65 -12.21
N THR A 39 -11.37 5.43 -11.67
CA THR A 39 -11.32 5.16 -10.24
C THR A 39 -9.94 5.52 -9.66
N TYR A 40 -8.85 5.33 -10.41
CA TYR A 40 -7.52 5.75 -9.99
C TYR A 40 -7.41 7.28 -9.82
N GLN A 41 -7.97 8.04 -10.76
CA GLN A 41 -8.03 9.50 -10.65
C GLN A 41 -8.93 9.92 -9.49
N ARG A 42 -10.11 9.30 -9.38
CA ARG A 42 -11.09 9.57 -8.31
C ARG A 42 -10.53 9.33 -6.92
N ASN A 43 -9.71 8.30 -6.72
CA ASN A 43 -9.06 8.00 -5.43
C ASN A 43 -8.34 9.21 -4.83
N THR A 44 -7.70 10.05 -5.64
CA THR A 44 -7.07 11.28 -5.13
C THR A 44 -8.04 12.45 -5.12
N ALA A 45 -8.84 12.63 -6.18
CA ALA A 45 -9.75 13.77 -6.30
C ALA A 45 -10.90 13.76 -5.26
N ALA A 46 -11.26 12.61 -4.71
CA ALA A 46 -12.30 12.48 -3.67
C ALA A 46 -11.99 13.32 -2.42
N PHE A 47 -10.72 13.45 -2.06
CA PHE A 47 -10.33 14.29 -0.92
C PHE A 47 -10.62 15.77 -1.17
N ASP A 48 -10.69 16.21 -2.43
CA ASP A 48 -10.98 17.60 -2.79
C ASP A 48 -12.45 17.96 -2.60
N ASP A 49 -13.35 16.98 -2.46
CA ASP A 49 -14.77 17.25 -2.20
C ASP A 49 -15.07 17.55 -0.73
N TYR A 50 -14.03 17.59 0.11
CA TYR A 50 -14.16 17.92 1.52
C TYR A 50 -13.17 19.02 1.90
N ASP A 51 -13.60 19.93 2.76
CA ASP A 51 -12.81 21.01 3.33
C ASP A 51 -12.57 20.76 4.82
N LEU A 52 -11.35 21.06 5.30
CA LEU A 52 -11.01 21.01 6.72
C LEU A 52 -11.42 22.33 7.39
N VAL A 53 -12.02 22.25 8.57
CA VAL A 53 -12.50 23.40 9.34
C VAL A 53 -11.61 23.57 10.58
N PRO A 54 -10.70 24.56 10.60
CA PRO A 54 -9.78 24.77 11.71
C PRO A 54 -10.43 25.45 12.91
N ASN A 55 -9.95 25.11 14.11
CA ASN A 55 -10.26 25.84 15.34
C ASN A 55 -9.09 26.76 15.71
N VAL A 56 -9.29 28.06 15.53
CA VAL A 56 -8.26 29.06 15.80
C VAL A 56 -8.11 29.35 17.29
N LEU A 57 -6.98 29.95 17.68
CA LEU A 57 -6.67 30.38 19.06
C LEU A 57 -6.61 29.22 20.09
N ALA A 58 -6.36 27.99 19.66
CA ALA A 58 -6.36 26.80 20.52
C ALA A 58 -5.06 26.56 21.33
N GLY A 59 -3.96 27.26 21.02
CA GLY A 59 -2.68 27.16 21.74
C GLY A 59 -2.04 25.76 21.68
N VAL A 60 -1.36 25.47 20.56
CA VAL A 60 -0.80 24.13 20.24
C VAL A 60 0.73 24.16 20.16
N SER A 61 1.40 23.84 21.29
CA SER A 61 2.87 23.77 21.38
C SER A 61 3.42 22.41 20.98
N ASP A 62 2.84 21.35 21.55
CA ASP A 62 3.33 19.97 21.44
C ASP A 62 2.31 19.11 20.70
N ILE A 63 2.75 18.48 19.62
CA ILE A 63 1.90 17.67 18.74
C ILE A 63 2.19 16.19 18.97
N ASP A 64 1.15 15.44 19.33
CA ASP A 64 1.14 13.98 19.33
C ASP A 64 0.33 13.45 18.14
N MET A 65 1.03 13.07 17.08
CA MET A 65 0.44 12.45 15.90
C MET A 65 0.45 10.92 15.95
N SER A 66 0.76 10.32 17.11
CA SER A 66 0.75 8.87 17.22
C SER A 66 -0.67 8.30 17.18
N VAL A 67 -0.79 7.10 16.63
CA VAL A 67 -2.04 6.33 16.57
C VAL A 67 -1.78 4.92 17.08
N GLU A 68 -2.85 4.22 17.46
CA GLU A 68 -2.81 2.80 17.77
C GLU A 68 -3.56 2.05 16.67
N VAL A 69 -2.91 1.03 16.10
CA VAL A 69 -3.47 0.20 15.03
C VAL A 69 -3.28 -1.26 15.43
N MET A 70 -4.39 -1.98 15.63
CA MET A 70 -4.44 -3.38 16.05
C MET A 70 -3.58 -3.66 17.30
N GLY A 71 -3.57 -2.71 18.25
CA GLY A 71 -2.77 -2.78 19.48
C GLY A 71 -1.32 -2.31 19.36
N PHE A 72 -0.89 -1.83 18.19
CA PHE A 72 0.47 -1.33 17.98
C PHE A 72 0.50 0.19 17.86
N LYS A 73 1.37 0.82 18.65
CA LYS A 73 1.56 2.28 18.61
C LYS A 73 2.45 2.69 17.43
N LEU A 74 1.89 3.43 16.48
CA LEU A 74 2.60 4.01 15.34
C LEU A 74 2.94 5.49 15.60
N GLY A 75 4.13 5.92 15.19
CA GLY A 75 4.58 7.31 15.26
C GLY A 75 4.01 8.20 14.16
N LEU A 76 3.44 7.61 13.11
CA LEU A 76 2.73 8.31 12.03
C LEU A 76 1.36 7.66 11.82
N PRO A 77 0.32 8.45 11.49
CA PRO A 77 -1.01 7.93 11.12
C PRO A 77 -1.06 7.40 9.69
N ILE A 78 0.10 7.09 9.09
CA ILE A 78 0.21 6.50 7.76
C ILE A 78 1.31 5.45 7.75
N PHE A 79 1.03 4.32 7.10
CA PHE A 79 1.99 3.24 6.92
C PHE A 79 2.16 2.81 5.46
N CYS A 80 3.23 2.06 5.21
CA CYS A 80 3.56 1.57 3.86
C CYS A 80 2.74 0.32 3.57
N SER A 81 1.68 0.43 2.76
CA SER A 81 0.81 -0.71 2.39
C SER A 81 1.61 -1.82 1.70
N PRO A 82 1.17 -3.08 1.76
CA PRO A 82 1.76 -4.18 1.01
C PRO A 82 1.80 -3.87 -0.49
N THR A 83 3.00 -3.88 -1.08
CA THR A 83 3.18 -3.80 -2.53
C THR A 83 4.21 -4.82 -2.99
N ALA A 84 3.97 -5.38 -4.18
CA ALA A 84 4.76 -6.44 -4.76
C ALA A 84 6.00 -5.91 -5.50
N LEU A 85 7.02 -6.77 -5.61
CA LEU A 85 8.16 -6.62 -6.53
C LEU A 85 9.02 -5.37 -6.27
N GLN A 86 9.26 -4.97 -5.02
CA GLN A 86 9.84 -3.65 -4.77
C GLN A 86 11.29 -3.53 -5.28
N ARG A 87 12.04 -4.65 -5.36
CA ARG A 87 13.39 -4.67 -5.97
C ARG A 87 13.41 -4.34 -7.46
N LEU A 88 12.25 -4.40 -8.13
CA LEU A 88 12.10 -3.95 -9.52
C LEU A 88 12.25 -2.42 -9.65
N PHE A 89 11.86 -1.68 -8.61
CA PHE A 89 11.89 -0.21 -8.59
C PHE A 89 13.22 0.33 -8.07
N HIS A 90 13.84 -0.37 -7.13
CA HIS A 90 15.18 -0.05 -6.64
C HIS A 90 15.81 -1.31 -6.04
N TYR A 91 17.10 -1.57 -6.24
CA TYR A 91 17.73 -2.84 -5.83
C TYR A 91 17.62 -3.14 -4.32
N GLU A 92 17.49 -2.12 -3.47
CA GLU A 92 17.24 -2.27 -2.04
C GLU A 92 15.84 -2.80 -1.73
N GLY A 93 14.86 -2.49 -2.58
CA GLY A 93 13.46 -2.97 -2.51
C GLY A 93 12.83 -2.84 -1.14
N GLU A 94 12.27 -3.94 -0.66
CA GLU A 94 11.59 -4.06 0.62
C GLU A 94 12.50 -3.70 1.81
N ARG A 95 13.83 -3.91 1.71
CA ARG A 95 14.78 -3.55 2.78
C ARG A 95 14.82 -2.04 3.01
N ALA A 96 14.81 -1.26 1.93
CA ALA A 96 14.78 0.19 2.01
C ALA A 96 13.49 0.71 2.65
N VAL A 97 12.35 0.09 2.31
CA VAL A 97 11.05 0.48 2.87
C VAL A 97 10.92 0.06 4.32
N ALA A 98 11.36 -1.15 4.68
CA ALA A 98 11.40 -1.64 6.05
C ALA A 98 12.18 -0.70 6.97
N LEU A 99 13.43 -0.37 6.60
CA LEU A 99 14.29 0.51 7.40
C LEU A 99 13.75 1.95 7.50
N ALA A 100 13.06 2.42 6.46
CA ALA A 100 12.38 3.72 6.52
C ALA A 100 11.16 3.67 7.45
N ALA A 101 10.37 2.60 7.41
CA ALA A 101 9.23 2.40 8.31
C ALA A 101 9.69 2.33 9.78
N GLU A 102 10.79 1.62 10.06
CA GLU A 102 11.39 1.55 11.40
C GLU A 102 11.86 2.92 11.89
N LYS A 103 12.53 3.71 11.05
CA LYS A 103 12.99 5.06 11.40
C LYS A 103 11.86 5.98 11.87
N TYR A 104 10.66 5.86 11.29
CA TYR A 104 9.49 6.66 11.64
C TYR A 104 8.53 5.95 12.60
N ASN A 105 8.91 4.78 13.12
CA ASN A 105 8.06 3.92 13.95
C ASN A 105 6.66 3.72 13.33
N THR A 106 6.60 3.38 12.05
CA THR A 106 5.33 3.06 11.37
C THR A 106 5.33 1.62 10.87
N LEU A 107 4.16 1.11 10.53
CA LEU A 107 3.97 -0.26 10.09
C LEU A 107 4.56 -0.48 8.68
N PHE A 108 5.06 -1.69 8.43
CA PHE A 108 5.44 -2.11 7.08
C PHE A 108 4.60 -3.31 6.61
N GLY A 109 3.83 -3.10 5.55
CA GLY A 109 3.12 -4.15 4.84
C GLY A 109 4.00 -4.82 3.78
N VAL A 110 4.07 -6.16 3.82
CA VAL A 110 4.87 -6.99 2.93
C VAL A 110 3.94 -7.87 2.11
N SER A 111 4.07 -7.85 0.78
CA SER A 111 3.26 -8.68 -0.11
C SER A 111 3.72 -10.13 -0.13
N SER A 112 2.80 -11.07 -0.40
CA SER A 112 3.15 -12.45 -0.77
C SER A 112 4.08 -12.53 -2.00
N LEU A 113 4.07 -11.50 -2.85
CA LEU A 113 4.97 -11.32 -4.00
C LEU A 113 6.20 -10.45 -3.68
N THR A 114 6.68 -10.53 -2.44
CA THR A 114 7.91 -9.86 -1.99
C THR A 114 9.16 -10.41 -2.68
N THR A 115 10.13 -9.54 -2.91
CA THR A 115 11.43 -9.87 -3.50
C THR A 115 12.57 -10.03 -2.49
N VAL A 116 12.21 -9.97 -1.21
CA VAL A 116 13.06 -10.18 -0.04
C VAL A 116 12.33 -11.16 0.88
N SER A 117 13.05 -12.10 1.49
CA SER A 117 12.43 -13.14 2.32
C SER A 117 11.77 -12.57 3.57
N LEU A 118 10.70 -13.23 4.05
CA LEU A 118 10.05 -12.83 5.30
C LEU A 118 11.02 -12.92 6.48
N ALA A 119 11.83 -13.97 6.55
CA ALA A 119 12.85 -14.15 7.59
C ALA A 119 13.82 -12.96 7.64
N GLU A 120 14.33 -12.53 6.49
CA GLU A 120 15.22 -11.38 6.42
C GLU A 120 14.53 -10.09 6.89
N ILE A 121 13.27 -9.83 6.46
CA ILE A 121 12.53 -8.65 6.92
C ILE A 121 12.23 -8.72 8.43
N GLY A 122 11.93 -9.92 8.94
CA GLY A 122 11.68 -10.18 10.36
C GLY A 122 12.89 -9.86 11.23
N GLU A 123 14.09 -10.22 10.77
CA GLU A 123 15.36 -9.89 11.45
C GLU A 123 15.76 -8.41 11.28
N LEU A 124 15.42 -7.80 10.14
CA LEU A 124 15.87 -6.47 9.77
C LEU A 124 15.23 -5.36 10.61
N ILE A 125 13.96 -5.51 11.02
CA ILE A 125 13.20 -4.43 11.67
C ILE A 125 12.33 -4.90 12.85
N LYS A 126 12.20 -4.04 13.86
CA LYS A 126 11.37 -4.29 15.05
C LYS A 126 10.00 -3.62 15.03
N THR A 127 9.79 -2.64 14.14
CA THR A 127 8.48 -2.00 13.97
C THR A 127 7.43 -3.04 13.55
N PRO A 128 6.11 -2.80 13.78
CA PRO A 128 5.07 -3.75 13.41
C PRO A 128 5.11 -4.11 11.93
N LYS A 129 5.00 -5.42 11.65
CA LYS A 129 5.04 -6.01 10.31
C LYS A 129 3.71 -6.67 9.98
N MET A 130 3.19 -6.34 8.80
CA MET A 130 1.98 -6.93 8.26
C MET A 130 2.34 -7.81 7.06
N PHE A 131 1.94 -9.08 7.09
CA PHE A 131 2.08 -9.96 5.94
C PHE A 131 0.77 -10.00 5.18
N GLN A 132 0.82 -9.57 3.92
CA GLN A 132 -0.32 -9.63 3.03
C GLN A 132 -0.39 -10.98 2.34
N PHE A 133 -1.55 -11.59 2.46
CA PHE A 133 -1.86 -12.92 1.99
C PHE A 133 -2.82 -12.86 0.81
N TYR A 134 -2.54 -13.67 -0.21
CA TYR A 134 -3.52 -14.06 -1.22
C TYR A 134 -3.86 -15.52 -1.01
N PHE A 135 -5.12 -15.87 -1.22
CA PHE A 135 -5.57 -17.25 -1.06
C PHE A 135 -5.37 -18.02 -2.37
N HIS A 136 -4.56 -19.08 -2.31
CA HIS A 136 -4.20 -19.88 -3.48
C HIS A 136 -4.99 -21.18 -3.54
N LYS A 137 -5.12 -21.73 -4.74
CA LYS A 137 -5.68 -23.07 -4.98
C LYS A 137 -4.86 -24.15 -4.29
N ASP A 138 -3.53 -23.98 -4.26
CA ASP A 138 -2.62 -24.86 -3.54
C ASP A 138 -2.67 -24.56 -2.03
N ARG A 139 -3.34 -25.43 -1.28
CA ARG A 139 -3.45 -25.32 0.18
C ARG A 139 -2.12 -25.57 0.89
N GLY A 140 -1.20 -26.33 0.29
CA GLY A 140 0.16 -26.52 0.80
C GLY A 140 0.98 -25.23 0.73
N LEU A 141 0.86 -24.49 -0.38
CA LEU A 141 1.44 -23.15 -0.51
C LEU A 141 0.87 -22.19 0.54
N ASN A 142 -0.45 -22.21 0.75
CA ASN A 142 -1.08 -21.38 1.78
C ASN A 142 -0.51 -21.66 3.18
N ALA A 143 -0.43 -22.94 3.57
CA ALA A 143 0.14 -23.35 4.85
C ALA A 143 1.62 -22.95 4.97
N SER A 144 2.42 -23.17 3.91
CA SER A 144 3.84 -22.80 3.89
C SER A 144 4.06 -21.30 4.08
N MET A 145 3.29 -20.45 3.38
CA MET A 145 3.40 -18.99 3.53
C MET A 145 3.00 -18.53 4.93
N LEU A 146 1.96 -19.15 5.52
CA LEU A 146 1.51 -18.82 6.86
C LEU A 146 2.57 -19.16 7.91
N GLU A 147 3.16 -20.35 7.83
CA GLU A 147 4.23 -20.78 8.73
C GLU A 147 5.50 -19.93 8.55
N ALA A 148 5.84 -19.54 7.31
CA ALA A 148 6.96 -18.63 7.05
C ALA A 148 6.75 -17.25 7.70
N ALA A 149 5.53 -16.71 7.64
CA ALA A 149 5.18 -15.44 8.27
C ALA A 149 5.25 -15.52 9.80
N LYS A 150 4.75 -16.61 10.40
CA LYS A 150 4.85 -16.85 11.85
C LYS A 150 6.30 -16.99 12.30
N ALA A 151 7.09 -17.80 11.59
CA ALA A 151 8.51 -18.02 11.89
C ALA A 151 9.31 -16.71 11.80
N ALA A 152 8.96 -15.84 10.86
CA ALA A 152 9.54 -14.50 10.70
C ALA A 152 8.97 -13.44 11.67
N GLN A 153 8.11 -13.84 12.62
CA GLN A 153 7.52 -12.97 13.64
C GLN A 153 6.79 -11.77 13.04
N PHE A 154 5.98 -12.01 12.00
CA PHE A 154 5.03 -11.00 11.53
C PHE A 154 3.90 -10.84 12.55
N ASP A 155 3.48 -9.60 12.75
CA ASP A 155 2.54 -9.24 13.80
C ASP A 155 1.08 -9.39 13.34
N ILE A 156 0.85 -9.14 12.05
CA ILE A 156 -0.49 -9.01 11.46
C ILE A 156 -0.55 -9.81 10.17
N LEU A 157 -1.60 -10.63 10.01
CA LEU A 157 -1.95 -11.23 8.72
C LEU A 157 -3.04 -10.39 8.07
N THR A 158 -2.85 -10.03 6.80
CA THR A 158 -3.84 -9.25 6.04
C THR A 158 -4.24 -10.00 4.79
N LEU A 159 -5.48 -10.49 4.75
CA LEU A 159 -6.01 -11.17 3.58
C LEU A 159 -6.55 -10.14 2.58
N THR A 160 -6.01 -10.15 1.35
CA THR A 160 -6.54 -9.34 0.26
C THR A 160 -7.69 -10.07 -0.43
N VAL A 161 -8.89 -9.48 -0.45
CA VAL A 161 -10.11 -10.09 -0.99
C VAL A 161 -10.60 -9.47 -2.31
N ASP A 162 -9.95 -8.40 -2.80
CA ASP A 162 -10.35 -7.65 -4.01
C ASP A 162 -9.65 -8.11 -5.31
N THR A 163 -8.88 -9.20 -5.26
CA THR A 163 -8.03 -9.67 -6.38
C THR A 163 -8.27 -11.14 -6.72
N ILE A 164 -9.54 -11.54 -6.91
CA ILE A 164 -9.86 -12.91 -7.39
C ILE A 164 -9.44 -13.13 -8.86
N THR A 165 -9.34 -12.05 -9.63
CA THR A 165 -8.79 -12.02 -10.98
C THR A 165 -7.93 -10.77 -11.15
N GLY A 166 -7.04 -10.73 -12.14
CA GLY A 166 -6.24 -9.54 -12.42
C GLY A 166 -7.04 -8.44 -13.13
N GLY A 167 -6.89 -7.20 -12.69
CA GLY A 167 -7.46 -6.05 -13.41
C GLY A 167 -6.78 -5.80 -14.77
N ASN A 168 -7.53 -5.24 -15.72
CA ASN A 168 -7.04 -4.95 -17.08
C ASN A 168 -6.15 -3.68 -17.10
N ARG A 169 -4.85 -3.84 -16.86
CA ARG A 169 -3.88 -2.73 -16.84
C ARG A 169 -3.32 -2.45 -18.24
N GLU A 170 -4.00 -1.61 -19.01
CA GLU A 170 -3.67 -1.36 -20.41
C GLU A 170 -2.29 -0.73 -20.64
N ARG A 171 -1.76 0.03 -19.67
CA ARG A 171 -0.40 0.59 -19.76
C ARG A 171 0.66 -0.52 -19.80
N ASP A 172 0.43 -1.63 -19.12
CA ASP A 172 1.33 -2.79 -19.10
C ASP A 172 1.30 -3.50 -20.46
N LEU A 173 0.11 -3.65 -21.06
CA LEU A 173 -0.08 -4.16 -22.43
C LEU A 173 0.65 -3.29 -23.46
N ARG A 174 0.53 -1.96 -23.37
CA ARG A 174 1.16 -1.00 -24.30
C ARG A 174 2.69 -0.97 -24.19
N THR A 175 3.22 -1.22 -22.99
CA THR A 175 4.68 -1.28 -22.79
C THR A 175 5.28 -2.66 -23.03
N GLY A 176 4.44 -3.68 -23.16
CA GLY A 176 4.88 -5.08 -23.29
C GLY A 176 5.36 -5.68 -21.97
N PHE A 177 5.02 -5.06 -20.84
CA PHE A 177 5.31 -5.56 -19.50
C PHE A 177 4.26 -6.59 -19.07
N THR A 178 4.11 -7.63 -19.90
CA THR A 178 3.07 -8.67 -19.82
C THR A 178 3.63 -10.03 -19.40
N SER A 179 2.75 -10.98 -19.10
CA SER A 179 3.10 -12.41 -19.05
C SER A 179 2.72 -13.11 -20.37
N PRO A 180 3.66 -13.68 -21.14
CA PRO A 180 5.10 -13.44 -21.14
C PRO A 180 5.46 -12.03 -21.63
N PRO A 181 6.66 -11.50 -21.27
CA PRO A 181 7.04 -10.14 -21.63
C PRO A 181 7.25 -10.01 -23.14
N ARG A 182 6.63 -8.99 -23.72
CA ARG A 182 6.70 -8.65 -25.15
C ARG A 182 7.12 -7.20 -25.32
N LEU A 183 8.32 -6.87 -24.82
CA LEU A 183 8.82 -5.50 -24.80
C LEU A 183 8.90 -4.92 -26.22
N THR A 184 8.30 -3.74 -26.40
CA THR A 184 8.37 -3.01 -27.67
C THR A 184 9.77 -2.42 -27.91
N PRO A 185 10.15 -2.06 -29.16
CA PRO A 185 11.39 -1.33 -29.42
C PRO A 185 11.52 -0.04 -28.60
N LYS A 186 10.41 0.66 -28.38
CA LYS A 186 10.36 1.85 -27.50
C LYS A 186 10.68 1.49 -26.05
N SER A 187 10.16 0.37 -25.55
CA SER A 187 10.45 -0.13 -24.20
C SER A 187 11.92 -0.52 -24.05
N LEU A 188 12.50 -1.20 -25.04
CA LEU A 188 13.93 -1.56 -25.05
C LEU A 188 14.82 -0.31 -25.02
N LEU A 189 14.49 0.71 -25.81
CA LEU A 189 15.19 2.01 -25.76
C LEU A 189 15.10 2.66 -24.37
N GLN A 190 13.95 2.55 -23.69
CA GLN A 190 13.81 3.08 -22.33
C GLN A 190 14.74 2.38 -21.33
N PHE A 191 14.94 1.06 -21.44
CA PHE A 191 15.93 0.37 -20.61
C PHE A 191 17.36 0.83 -20.94
N ALA A 192 17.70 0.96 -22.23
CA ALA A 192 19.02 1.41 -22.66
C ALA A 192 19.35 2.85 -22.19
N CYS A 193 18.36 3.76 -22.22
CA CYS A 193 18.52 5.14 -21.77
C CYS A 193 18.55 5.31 -20.25
N LYS A 194 18.39 4.24 -19.46
CA LYS A 194 18.41 4.25 -17.98
C LYS A 194 19.47 3.29 -17.45
N PRO A 195 20.76 3.52 -17.76
CA PRO A 195 21.83 2.56 -17.47
C PRO A 195 21.97 2.27 -15.97
N ALA A 196 21.71 3.24 -15.09
CA ALA A 196 21.74 3.00 -13.64
C ALA A 196 20.80 1.87 -13.21
N TRP A 197 19.61 1.75 -13.82
CA TRP A 197 18.69 0.66 -13.54
C TRP A 197 19.24 -0.68 -14.06
N GLY A 198 19.74 -0.72 -15.30
CA GLY A 198 20.31 -1.94 -15.90
C GLY A 198 21.57 -2.44 -15.20
N LEU A 199 22.46 -1.53 -14.79
CA LEU A 199 23.66 -1.84 -14.00
C LEU A 199 23.28 -2.42 -12.64
N ASN A 200 22.28 -1.84 -11.96
CA ASN A 200 21.78 -2.39 -10.70
C ASN A 200 21.16 -3.78 -10.91
N TYR A 201 20.46 -4.01 -12.02
CA TYR A 201 19.92 -5.34 -12.32
C TYR A 201 21.04 -6.37 -12.57
N LEU A 202 22.14 -5.97 -13.23
CA LEU A 202 23.24 -6.86 -13.59
C LEU A 202 24.22 -7.16 -12.44
N PHE A 203 24.55 -6.16 -11.63
CA PHE A 203 25.61 -6.23 -10.63
C PHE A 203 25.13 -6.50 -9.20
N ARG A 204 23.83 -6.65 -8.98
CA ARG A 204 23.26 -6.92 -7.66
C ARG A 204 22.75 -8.37 -7.59
N GLU A 205 22.32 -8.76 -6.39
CA GLU A 205 21.70 -10.05 -6.13
C GLU A 205 20.60 -10.35 -7.15
N LYS A 206 20.47 -11.61 -7.55
CA LYS A 206 19.43 -12.04 -8.49
C LYS A 206 18.04 -11.72 -7.95
N PHE A 207 17.12 -11.44 -8.87
CA PHE A 207 15.73 -11.19 -8.55
C PHE A 207 15.00 -12.53 -8.40
N GLU A 208 14.35 -12.74 -7.27
CA GLU A 208 13.57 -13.95 -6.98
C GLU A 208 12.27 -13.58 -6.26
N LEU A 209 11.20 -14.33 -6.51
CA LEU A 209 9.96 -14.24 -5.73
C LEU A 209 10.11 -15.13 -4.50
N ALA A 210 10.46 -14.52 -3.37
CA ALA A 210 11.01 -15.23 -2.22
C ALA A 210 10.06 -16.31 -1.66
N GLN A 211 8.74 -16.10 -1.75
CA GLN A 211 7.73 -17.04 -1.25
C GLN A 211 7.28 -18.09 -2.28
N LEU A 212 7.61 -17.91 -3.56
CA LEU A 212 7.12 -18.77 -4.65
C LEU A 212 8.19 -19.66 -5.26
N LYS A 213 9.47 -19.39 -4.97
CA LYS A 213 10.62 -20.08 -5.59
C LYS A 213 10.55 -21.61 -5.49
N ASP A 214 10.05 -22.15 -4.39
CA ASP A 214 10.04 -23.61 -4.14
C ASP A 214 8.75 -24.29 -4.66
N HIS A 215 7.74 -23.50 -5.03
CA HIS A 215 6.43 -23.97 -5.50
C HIS A 215 6.19 -23.71 -6.99
N MET A 216 7.07 -22.95 -7.65
CA MET A 216 7.07 -22.76 -9.10
C MET A 216 8.08 -23.71 -9.77
N LYS A 217 7.61 -24.57 -10.69
CA LYS A 217 8.49 -25.39 -11.51
C LYS A 217 9.28 -24.50 -12.50
N GLU A 218 10.61 -24.53 -12.36
CA GLU A 218 11.68 -24.04 -13.26
C GLU A 218 11.43 -22.79 -14.15
N GLY A 219 12.19 -21.73 -13.86
CA GLY A 219 12.89 -20.99 -14.92
C GLY A 219 12.14 -19.94 -15.74
N THR A 220 11.08 -19.31 -15.23
CA THR A 220 10.30 -18.32 -16.02
C THR A 220 10.54 -16.86 -15.62
N ASN A 221 10.65 -16.03 -16.65
CA ASN A 221 10.92 -14.58 -16.64
C ASN A 221 9.95 -13.80 -15.71
N ILE A 222 10.41 -12.73 -15.04
CA ILE A 222 9.66 -12.01 -13.97
C ILE A 222 8.25 -11.57 -14.40
N ALA A 223 8.07 -11.15 -15.65
CA ALA A 223 6.77 -10.73 -16.12
C ALA A 223 5.85 -11.92 -16.44
N ILE A 224 6.41 -13.11 -16.73
CA ILE A 224 5.67 -14.38 -16.84
C ILE A 224 5.02 -14.70 -15.49
N SER A 225 5.79 -14.58 -14.41
CA SER A 225 5.32 -15.03 -13.09
C SER A 225 4.19 -14.18 -12.51
N VAL A 226 4.12 -12.87 -12.77
CA VAL A 226 3.13 -12.00 -12.11
C VAL A 226 1.74 -12.09 -12.74
N GLY A 227 1.66 -12.06 -14.07
CA GLY A 227 0.37 -12.19 -14.78
C GLY A 227 -0.23 -13.58 -14.56
N ASP A 228 0.59 -14.62 -14.73
CA ASP A 228 0.17 -16.00 -14.54
C ASP A 228 -0.23 -16.26 -13.08
N TYR A 229 0.51 -15.71 -12.11
CA TYR A 229 0.16 -15.83 -10.68
C TYR A 229 -1.29 -15.42 -10.40
N PHE A 230 -1.72 -14.24 -10.87
CA PHE A 230 -3.08 -13.75 -10.64
C PHE A 230 -4.15 -14.52 -11.43
N SER A 231 -3.81 -15.03 -12.62
CA SER A 231 -4.77 -15.74 -13.47
C SER A 231 -4.91 -17.23 -13.16
N SER A 232 -3.87 -17.89 -12.64
CA SER A 232 -3.86 -19.35 -12.48
C SER A 232 -3.76 -19.83 -11.04
N MET A 233 -3.06 -19.11 -10.16
CA MET A 233 -2.74 -19.60 -8.82
C MET A 233 -3.77 -19.23 -7.75
N LEU A 234 -4.45 -18.11 -7.91
CA LEU A 234 -5.44 -17.63 -6.93
C LEU A 234 -6.73 -18.45 -6.97
N ASP A 235 -7.28 -18.69 -5.79
CA ASP A 235 -8.56 -19.36 -5.63
C ASP A 235 -9.70 -18.34 -5.75
N GLN A 236 -10.53 -18.52 -6.78
CA GLN A 236 -11.68 -17.66 -7.07
C GLN A 236 -12.94 -18.08 -6.31
N SER A 237 -12.92 -19.25 -5.68
CA SER A 237 -14.04 -19.82 -4.92
C SER A 237 -13.95 -19.57 -3.42
N MET A 238 -12.95 -18.82 -2.96
CA MET A 238 -12.79 -18.47 -1.55
C MET A 238 -14.06 -17.83 -0.99
N ASP A 239 -14.52 -18.37 0.13
CA ASP A 239 -15.69 -17.88 0.84
C ASP A 239 -15.34 -17.45 2.28
N TRP A 240 -16.35 -17.03 3.04
CA TRP A 240 -16.17 -16.56 4.41
C TRP A 240 -15.73 -17.66 5.40
N ASP A 241 -16.02 -18.94 5.11
CA ASP A 241 -15.59 -20.05 5.96
C ASP A 241 -14.09 -20.29 5.79
N ASP A 242 -13.58 -20.20 4.55
CA ASP A 242 -12.14 -20.19 4.27
C ASP A 242 -11.42 -19.05 5.01
N VAL A 243 -12.00 -17.84 5.02
CA VAL A 243 -11.43 -16.70 5.77
C VAL A 243 -11.40 -16.98 7.27
N ALA A 244 -12.48 -17.53 7.84
CA ALA A 244 -12.55 -17.87 9.25
C ALA A 244 -11.49 -18.92 9.64
N ASN A 245 -11.29 -19.94 8.81
CA ASN A 245 -10.26 -20.95 8.99
C ASN A 245 -8.85 -20.34 8.92
N LEU A 246 -8.57 -19.50 7.91
CA LEU A 246 -7.28 -18.82 7.78
C LEU A 246 -6.97 -17.94 9.01
N LYS A 247 -7.96 -17.18 9.49
CA LYS A 247 -7.83 -16.37 10.72
C LYS A 247 -7.50 -17.25 11.93
N LYS A 248 -8.19 -18.37 12.09
CA LYS A 248 -7.95 -19.34 13.17
C LYS A 248 -6.54 -19.92 13.09
N ASP A 249 -6.11 -20.32 11.90
CA ASP A 249 -4.78 -20.90 11.67
C ASP A 249 -3.67 -19.88 11.92
N TRP A 250 -3.91 -18.59 11.63
CA TRP A 250 -3.00 -17.51 11.96
C TRP A 250 -2.86 -17.32 13.48
N GLY A 251 -3.98 -17.21 14.19
CA GLY A 251 -4.01 -17.08 15.65
C GLY A 251 -3.53 -15.75 16.23
N GLY A 252 -3.29 -14.74 15.38
CA GLY A 252 -2.87 -13.38 15.77
C GLY A 252 -3.78 -12.29 15.22
N LYS A 253 -3.26 -11.05 15.14
CA LYS A 253 -4.00 -9.91 14.59
C LYS A 253 -4.33 -10.11 13.12
N PHE A 254 -5.61 -9.96 12.76
CA PHE A 254 -6.11 -10.29 11.43
C PHE A 254 -6.86 -9.11 10.80
N CYS A 255 -6.50 -8.80 9.56
CA CYS A 255 -7.08 -7.70 8.80
C CYS A 255 -7.61 -8.16 7.43
N LEU A 256 -8.74 -7.62 7.01
CA LEU A 256 -9.28 -7.83 5.66
C LEU A 256 -9.02 -6.60 4.80
N LYS A 257 -8.34 -6.78 3.67
CA LYS A 257 -8.04 -5.71 2.71
C LYS A 257 -8.84 -5.86 1.43
N GLY A 258 -9.47 -4.77 1.00
CA GLY A 258 -10.29 -4.74 -0.21
C GLY A 258 -11.78 -4.61 0.07
N ILE A 259 -12.15 -4.31 1.31
CA ILE A 259 -13.54 -4.14 1.73
C ILE A 259 -14.05 -2.81 1.16
N MET A 260 -15.12 -2.85 0.39
CA MET A 260 -15.75 -1.67 -0.21
C MET A 260 -17.26 -1.60 0.05
N SER A 261 -17.88 -2.64 0.63
CA SER A 261 -19.31 -2.67 0.92
C SER A 261 -19.57 -2.67 2.42
N VAL A 262 -20.68 -2.04 2.82
CA VAL A 262 -21.18 -2.10 4.20
C VAL A 262 -21.47 -3.53 4.63
N THR A 263 -22.02 -4.36 3.73
CA THR A 263 -22.33 -5.76 4.02
C THR A 263 -21.08 -6.54 4.40
N ASP A 264 -20.01 -6.41 3.63
CA ASP A 264 -18.76 -7.11 3.90
C ASP A 264 -18.05 -6.55 5.14
N ALA A 265 -18.16 -5.24 5.39
CA ALA A 265 -17.64 -4.63 6.61
C ALA A 265 -18.34 -5.17 7.86
N LYS A 266 -19.67 -5.29 7.86
CA LYS A 266 -20.42 -5.93 8.95
C LYS A 266 -20.05 -7.40 9.11
N ARG A 267 -19.85 -8.11 8.01
CA ARG A 267 -19.41 -9.51 8.08
C ARG A 267 -18.00 -9.66 8.68
N ALA A 268 -17.10 -8.72 8.40
CA ALA A 268 -15.79 -8.64 9.02
C ALA A 268 -15.88 -8.42 10.55
N VAL A 269 -16.84 -7.61 11.02
CA VAL A 269 -17.15 -7.45 12.45
C VAL A 269 -17.68 -8.76 13.04
N GLU A 270 -18.67 -9.40 12.42
CA GLU A 270 -19.28 -10.65 12.90
C GLU A 270 -18.26 -11.78 13.08
N MET A 271 -17.28 -11.87 12.18
CA MET A 271 -16.21 -12.88 12.27
C MET A 271 -15.07 -12.48 13.23
N GLY A 272 -15.13 -11.28 13.79
CA GLY A 272 -14.16 -10.72 14.74
C GLY A 272 -12.80 -10.43 14.12
N ALA A 273 -12.73 -9.92 12.88
CA ALA A 273 -11.48 -9.36 12.37
C ALA A 273 -11.07 -8.14 13.23
N ASP A 274 -9.76 -7.89 13.40
CA ASP A 274 -9.28 -6.77 14.20
C ASP A 274 -9.39 -5.44 13.45
N ALA A 275 -9.24 -5.48 12.12
CA ALA A 275 -9.33 -4.30 11.26
C ALA A 275 -9.82 -4.64 9.85
N ILE A 276 -10.36 -3.64 9.16
CA ILE A 276 -10.56 -3.66 7.71
C ILE A 276 -9.75 -2.57 7.04
N MET A 277 -9.23 -2.84 5.84
CA MET A 277 -8.72 -1.82 4.93
C MET A 277 -9.76 -1.54 3.85
N ILE A 278 -10.33 -0.34 3.88
CA ILE A 278 -11.15 0.17 2.79
C ILE A 278 -10.21 0.45 1.62
N SER A 279 -10.31 -0.36 0.57
CA SER A 279 -9.34 -0.45 -0.52
C SER A 279 -10.03 -0.85 -1.80
N ASN A 280 -9.70 -0.17 -2.90
CA ASN A 280 -9.99 -0.64 -4.26
C ASN A 280 -8.69 -1.03 -5.00
N HIS A 281 -7.71 -1.51 -4.24
CA HIS A 281 -6.40 -1.89 -4.74
C HIS A 281 -5.65 -0.74 -5.45
N GLY A 282 -5.92 0.51 -5.06
CA GLY A 282 -5.38 1.69 -5.71
C GLY A 282 -5.89 1.89 -7.14
N GLY A 283 -7.13 1.48 -7.44
CA GLY A 283 -7.77 1.59 -8.75
C GLY A 283 -7.20 0.61 -9.79
N ARG A 284 -6.62 -0.51 -9.35
CA ARG A 284 -5.89 -1.45 -10.23
C ARG A 284 -6.71 -2.66 -10.66
N GLN A 285 -7.90 -2.83 -10.09
CA GLN A 285 -8.72 -4.02 -10.21
C GLN A 285 -9.99 -3.73 -11.01
N LEU A 286 -10.99 -3.11 -10.38
CA LEU A 286 -12.26 -2.74 -11.00
C LEU A 286 -12.29 -1.21 -11.25
N ASP A 287 -12.24 -0.79 -12.51
CA ASP A 287 -12.47 0.62 -12.87
C ASP A 287 -13.98 0.92 -12.93
N GLY A 288 -14.35 2.18 -12.68
CA GLY A 288 -15.75 2.58 -12.47
C GLY A 288 -16.30 2.31 -11.06
N GLY A 289 -15.48 1.71 -10.18
CA GLY A 289 -15.80 1.55 -8.75
C GLY A 289 -15.62 2.84 -7.94
N ARG A 290 -16.16 2.84 -6.71
CA ARG A 290 -15.99 3.96 -5.75
C ARG A 290 -14.56 4.10 -5.27
N SER A 291 -14.20 5.33 -4.88
CA SER A 291 -12.96 5.61 -4.15
C SER A 291 -13.08 5.13 -2.70
N PRO A 292 -11.99 4.70 -2.05
CA PRO A 292 -12.01 4.34 -0.63
C PRO A 292 -12.50 5.49 0.24
N PHE A 293 -12.11 6.72 -0.07
CA PHE A 293 -12.50 7.89 0.71
C PHE A 293 -13.99 8.22 0.53
N ASP A 294 -14.55 7.99 -0.66
CA ASP A 294 -15.99 8.15 -0.91
C ASP A 294 -16.86 7.11 -0.19
N GLN A 295 -16.24 6.00 0.23
CA GLN A 295 -16.92 4.89 0.90
C GLN A 295 -16.76 4.95 2.42
N LEU A 296 -15.80 5.73 2.91
CA LEU A 296 -15.35 5.73 4.29
C LEU A 296 -16.48 6.00 5.27
N ASP A 297 -17.21 7.12 5.10
CA ASP A 297 -18.27 7.51 6.04
C ASP A 297 -19.36 6.44 6.16
N GLU A 298 -19.84 5.91 5.03
CA GLU A 298 -20.89 4.88 5.02
C GLU A 298 -20.47 3.62 5.80
N ILE A 299 -19.21 3.18 5.64
CA ILE A 299 -18.68 2.02 6.37
C ILE A 299 -18.49 2.35 7.85
N VAL A 300 -17.95 3.52 8.18
CA VAL A 300 -17.74 3.97 9.57
C VAL A 300 -19.07 4.00 10.33
N GLN A 301 -20.11 4.61 9.76
CA GLN A 301 -21.44 4.66 10.37
C GLN A 301 -22.03 3.26 10.56
N ALA A 302 -21.78 2.35 9.61
CA ALA A 302 -22.40 1.04 9.61
C ALA A 302 -21.77 0.05 10.61
N VAL A 303 -20.47 0.17 10.91
CA VAL A 303 -19.77 -0.72 11.87
C VAL A 303 -19.64 -0.11 13.26
N GLY A 304 -19.99 1.15 13.46
CA GLY A 304 -20.19 1.74 14.79
C GLY A 304 -18.99 1.71 15.73
N GLY A 305 -17.76 1.63 15.20
CA GLY A 305 -16.53 1.52 16.00
C GLY A 305 -16.23 0.11 16.53
N GLU A 306 -16.96 -0.92 16.09
CA GLU A 306 -16.72 -2.32 16.49
C GLU A 306 -15.45 -2.92 15.86
N ILE A 307 -14.90 -2.28 14.82
CA ILE A 307 -13.70 -2.70 14.11
C ILE A 307 -12.86 -1.49 13.72
N GLU A 308 -11.52 -1.63 13.74
CA GLU A 308 -10.65 -0.57 13.26
C GLU A 308 -10.74 -0.42 11.73
N ILE A 309 -10.67 0.82 11.25
CA ILE A 309 -10.77 1.13 9.82
C ILE A 309 -9.47 1.77 9.35
N ILE A 310 -8.83 1.14 8.38
CA ILE A 310 -7.69 1.68 7.66
C ILE A 310 -8.16 2.16 6.29
N LEU A 311 -7.87 3.41 5.94
CA LEU A 311 -8.10 3.92 4.58
C LEU A 311 -6.87 3.66 3.70
N ASP A 312 -6.98 2.86 2.63
CA ASP A 312 -5.87 2.55 1.72
C ASP A 312 -6.09 3.09 0.31
N GLY A 313 -5.18 3.97 -0.12
CA GLY A 313 -5.11 4.46 -1.50
C GLY A 313 -5.59 5.91 -1.71
N GLY A 314 -5.04 6.57 -2.74
CA GLY A 314 -5.37 7.97 -3.09
C GLY A 314 -4.64 9.05 -2.28
N ILE A 315 -3.94 8.68 -1.22
CA ILE A 315 -3.28 9.62 -0.30
C ILE A 315 -2.00 10.21 -0.92
N ARG A 316 -1.92 11.54 -0.94
CA ARG A 316 -0.77 12.30 -1.48
C ARG A 316 -0.35 13.50 -0.64
N ARG A 317 -1.09 13.84 0.42
CA ARG A 317 -0.85 14.97 1.32
C ARG A 317 -1.26 14.64 2.76
N GLY A 318 -0.67 15.33 3.73
CA GLY A 318 -1.04 15.27 5.14
C GLY A 318 -2.52 15.59 5.37
N THR A 319 -3.06 16.58 4.68
CA THR A 319 -4.49 16.92 4.74
C THR A 319 -5.42 15.79 4.30
N HIS A 320 -5.00 14.89 3.40
CA HIS A 320 -5.82 13.73 3.02
C HIS A 320 -5.97 12.77 4.21
N ILE A 321 -4.89 12.60 4.99
CA ILE A 321 -4.87 11.76 6.19
C ILE A 321 -5.76 12.39 7.26
N LEU A 322 -5.63 13.70 7.51
CA LEU A 322 -6.48 14.39 8.50
C LEU A 322 -7.96 14.31 8.13
N LYS A 323 -8.31 14.44 6.85
CA LYS A 323 -9.69 14.28 6.36
C LYS A 323 -10.22 12.86 6.61
N ALA A 324 -9.43 11.84 6.28
CA ALA A 324 -9.78 10.44 6.53
C ALA A 324 -10.01 10.18 8.03
N MET A 325 -9.11 10.66 8.87
CA MET A 325 -9.22 10.47 10.32
C MET A 325 -10.40 11.25 10.92
N ALA A 326 -10.69 12.46 10.45
CA ALA A 326 -11.87 13.22 10.87
C ALA A 326 -13.19 12.51 10.53
N LEU A 327 -13.21 11.70 9.46
CA LEU A 327 -14.34 10.84 9.09
C LEU A 327 -14.34 9.48 9.80
N GLY A 328 -13.39 9.20 10.69
CA GLY A 328 -13.38 8.00 11.53
C GLY A 328 -12.41 6.88 11.10
N ALA A 329 -11.49 7.12 10.17
CA ALA A 329 -10.39 6.18 9.94
C ALA A 329 -9.42 6.15 11.14
N THR A 330 -9.03 4.97 11.60
CA THR A 330 -8.01 4.76 12.64
C THR A 330 -6.62 5.18 12.16
N ALA A 331 -6.30 4.81 10.91
CA ALA A 331 -5.06 5.16 10.25
C ALA A 331 -5.23 5.14 8.73
N CYS A 332 -4.21 5.61 8.04
CA CYS A 332 -4.11 5.60 6.60
C CYS A 332 -3.01 4.66 6.12
N SER A 333 -3.10 4.24 4.86
CA SER A 333 -2.03 3.51 4.21
C SER A 333 -1.99 3.83 2.72
N GLY A 334 -0.84 3.59 2.08
CA GLY A 334 -0.75 3.67 0.64
C GLY A 334 0.52 3.06 0.06
N GLY A 335 0.41 2.56 -1.17
CA GLY A 335 1.54 1.99 -1.92
C GLY A 335 2.34 3.03 -2.71
N ARG A 336 1.68 3.73 -3.65
CA ARG A 336 2.37 4.57 -4.64
C ARG A 336 3.19 5.71 -4.02
N MET A 337 2.74 6.25 -2.89
CA MET A 337 3.43 7.36 -2.21
C MET A 337 4.89 7.01 -1.87
N TYR A 338 5.15 5.80 -1.38
CA TYR A 338 6.50 5.34 -1.07
C TYR A 338 7.15 4.65 -2.26
N LEU A 339 6.40 4.02 -3.18
CA LEU A 339 6.98 3.38 -4.36
C LEU A 339 7.56 4.39 -5.35
N TYR A 340 6.91 5.54 -5.55
CA TYR A 340 7.51 6.63 -6.30
C TYR A 340 8.80 7.10 -5.61
N ALA A 341 8.80 7.17 -4.29
CA ALA A 341 9.97 7.60 -3.53
C ALA A 341 11.13 6.59 -3.63
N LEU A 342 10.83 5.29 -3.52
CA LEU A 342 11.75 4.18 -3.69
C LEU A 342 12.36 4.20 -5.09
N GLY A 343 11.54 4.27 -6.14
CA GLY A 343 12.01 4.38 -7.52
C GLY A 343 12.77 5.68 -7.81
N ALA A 344 12.50 6.74 -7.04
CA ALA A 344 13.21 8.00 -7.14
C ALA A 344 14.60 7.95 -6.48
N ALA A 345 14.78 7.37 -5.29
CA ALA A 345 16.07 7.46 -4.59
C ALA A 345 16.31 6.38 -3.52
N GLY A 346 15.75 5.19 -3.69
CA GLY A 346 15.94 4.10 -2.74
C GLY A 346 15.41 4.46 -1.35
N ARG A 347 16.12 4.00 -0.31
CA ARG A 347 15.79 4.31 1.10
C ARG A 347 15.64 5.80 1.36
N SER A 348 16.58 6.63 0.90
CA SER A 348 16.54 8.09 1.12
C SER A 348 15.29 8.72 0.53
N GLY A 349 14.79 8.19 -0.59
CA GLY A 349 13.52 8.61 -1.18
C GLY A 349 12.33 8.31 -0.27
N VAL A 350 12.23 7.07 0.20
CA VAL A 350 11.15 6.64 1.12
C VAL A 350 11.17 7.45 2.41
N GLU A 351 12.36 7.66 3.00
CA GLU A 351 12.51 8.50 4.18
C GLU A 351 12.11 9.96 3.94
N ARG A 352 12.36 10.49 2.73
CA ARG A 352 11.91 11.84 2.32
C ARG A 352 10.38 11.89 2.21
N ALA A 353 9.74 10.86 1.67
CA ALA A 353 8.27 10.80 1.58
C ALA A 353 7.61 10.80 2.97
N LEU A 354 8.05 9.90 3.85
CA LEU A 354 7.53 9.80 5.22
C LEU A 354 7.83 11.07 6.04
N GLY A 355 9.02 11.65 5.85
CA GLY A 355 9.38 12.93 6.48
C GLY A 355 8.52 14.10 6.00
N ASN A 356 8.16 14.14 4.71
CA ASN A 356 7.23 15.14 4.19
C ASN A 356 5.85 14.96 4.82
N PHE A 357 5.32 13.73 4.91
CA PHE A 357 4.05 13.47 5.59
C PHE A 357 4.09 13.90 7.06
N LYS A 358 5.14 13.54 7.81
CA LYS A 358 5.31 13.98 9.21
C LYS A 358 5.21 15.51 9.31
N ASN A 359 5.96 16.23 8.48
CA ASN A 359 6.00 17.69 8.52
C ASN A 359 4.68 18.33 8.07
N GLU A 360 3.99 17.74 7.10
CA GLU A 360 2.67 18.17 6.67
C GLU A 360 1.64 17.98 7.79
N ILE A 361 1.53 16.77 8.35
CA ILE A 361 0.60 16.46 9.44
C ILE A 361 0.85 17.35 10.65
N GLU A 362 2.10 17.51 11.09
CA GLU A 362 2.43 18.35 12.25
C GLU A 362 1.98 19.80 12.06
N ARG A 363 2.27 20.37 10.89
CA ARG A 363 1.89 21.74 10.56
C ARG A 363 0.37 21.86 10.46
N ASP A 364 -0.28 20.91 9.81
CA ASP A 364 -1.71 20.97 9.56
C ASP A 364 -2.50 20.75 10.86
N MET A 365 -2.04 19.89 11.78
CA MET A 365 -2.58 19.77 13.15
C MET A 365 -2.47 21.10 13.92
N LYS A 366 -1.33 21.78 13.81
CA LYS A 366 -1.15 23.11 14.42
C LYS A 366 -2.13 24.14 13.85
N LEU A 367 -2.35 24.12 12.54
CA LEU A 367 -3.30 25.01 11.86
C LEU A 367 -4.76 24.68 12.19
N MET A 368 -5.07 23.40 12.40
CA MET A 368 -6.38 22.92 12.84
C MET A 368 -6.66 23.20 14.32
N GLY A 369 -5.64 23.54 15.10
CA GLY A 369 -5.76 23.83 16.52
C GLY A 369 -5.88 22.58 17.39
N ILE A 370 -5.33 21.44 16.95
CA ILE A 370 -5.37 20.17 17.69
C ILE A 370 -3.98 19.74 18.16
N LYS A 371 -3.90 19.11 19.35
CA LYS A 371 -2.65 18.58 19.90
C LYS A 371 -2.50 17.09 19.63
N SER A 372 -3.61 16.36 19.63
CA SER A 372 -3.69 14.94 19.31
C SER A 372 -4.60 14.69 18.13
N LEU A 373 -4.29 13.66 17.32
CA LEU A 373 -5.20 13.19 16.27
C LEU A 373 -6.54 12.68 16.84
N LYS A 374 -6.58 12.32 18.13
CA LYS A 374 -7.82 11.96 18.84
C LYS A 374 -8.80 13.12 19.00
N GLU A 375 -8.34 14.36 18.81
CA GLU A 375 -9.18 15.56 18.84
C GLU A 375 -9.87 15.83 17.50
N LEU A 376 -9.52 15.11 16.43
CA LEU A 376 -10.24 15.21 15.16
C LEU A 376 -11.67 14.69 15.34
N THR A 377 -12.63 15.49 14.89
CA THR A 377 -14.05 15.13 14.90
C THR A 377 -14.68 15.40 13.53
N PRO A 378 -15.85 14.80 13.24
CA PRO A 378 -16.61 15.13 12.03
C PRO A 378 -17.00 16.61 11.92
N ASP A 379 -16.96 17.39 13.01
CA ASP A 379 -17.18 18.85 12.96
C ASP A 379 -16.05 19.63 12.29
N MET A 380 -14.86 19.03 12.21
CA MET A 380 -13.67 19.62 11.62
C MET A 380 -13.52 19.32 10.12
N ILE A 381 -14.55 18.74 9.49
CA ILE A 381 -14.57 18.46 8.05
C ILE A 381 -15.96 18.74 7.46
N ARG A 382 -16.04 19.32 6.27
CA ARG A 382 -17.32 19.63 5.59
C ARG A 382 -17.27 19.18 4.14
N PRO A 383 -18.33 18.57 3.60
CA PRO A 383 -18.44 18.36 2.16
C PRO A 383 -18.51 19.73 1.46
N ARG A 384 -17.80 19.87 0.35
CA ARG A 384 -17.75 21.10 -0.47
C ARG A 384 -19.07 21.33 -1.21
N TYR A 385 -19.79 20.26 -1.50
CA TYR A 385 -21.09 20.28 -2.15
C TYR A 385 -22.14 19.61 -1.24
N PRO A 386 -23.35 20.19 -1.08
CA PRO A 386 -24.40 19.67 -0.20
C PRO A 386 -24.98 18.33 -0.62
#